data_AF-A0A2N0NSE3-F1
#
_entry.id   AF-A0A2N0NSE3-F1
#
_cell.length_a   1.000
_cell.length_b   1.000
_cell.length_c   1.000
_cell.angle_alpha   90.00
_cell.angle_beta   90.00
_cell.angle_gamma   90.00
#
_symmetry.space_group_name_H-M   'P 1'
#
loop_
_entity.id
_entity.type
_entity.pdbx_description
1 polymer ?
#
loop_
_entity_poly.entity_id
_entity_poly.type
_entity_poly.pdbx_seq_one_letter_code
_entity_poly.pdbx_strand_id
1 'polypeptide(L)'
;MIDNDYEDNIEGDMDFERYIDCDYKCHECSQEDSIDYCKPCNSVHFSDNFAHWISGDSNFDELIQNSQLNADNSYKFIEWIEYSNRNIEFIAHAELMRHCWDPVPNNRPTAVEFENHKEKFTREQKNKWKAILVELATNPSKKSQNMLTSKRLLSLKIGT
;
A
#
# COMPACT_ATOMS: atom_id res chain seq x y z
N MET A 1 49.25 -33.79 22.26
CA MET A 1 48.29 -32.72 21.90
C MET A 1 48.08 -32.87 20.40
N ILE A 2 46.98 -33.41 19.89
CA ILE A 2 45.61 -33.54 20.39
C ILE A 2 45.08 -34.89 19.88
N ASP A 3 44.32 -35.59 20.72
CA ASP A 3 43.57 -36.81 20.40
C ASP A 3 42.24 -36.50 19.68
N ASN A 4 41.68 -37.54 19.07
CA ASN A 4 40.26 -37.80 18.77
C ASN A 4 39.72 -37.44 17.38
N ASP A 5 39.61 -38.50 16.57
CA ASP A 5 38.35 -39.16 16.21
C ASP A 5 37.18 -38.27 15.74
N TYR A 6 36.95 -38.29 14.44
CA TYR A 6 35.60 -38.45 13.89
C TYR A 6 35.73 -39.07 12.49
N GLU A 7 35.56 -40.39 12.40
CA GLU A 7 35.42 -41.09 11.13
C GLU A 7 34.10 -40.68 10.48
N ASP A 8 34.17 -39.94 9.37
CA ASP A 8 33.02 -39.70 8.48
C ASP A 8 32.68 -40.99 7.73
N ASN A 9 31.90 -41.85 8.39
CA ASN A 9 31.09 -42.87 7.73
C ASN A 9 29.68 -42.28 7.53
N ILE A 10 29.42 -41.69 6.37
CA ILE A 10 28.06 -41.45 5.88
C ILE A 10 27.89 -42.25 4.59
N GLU A 11 27.76 -43.57 4.75
CA GLU A 11 26.94 -44.37 3.83
C GLU A 11 25.49 -44.05 4.15
N GLY A 12 24.88 -43.23 3.30
CA GLY A 12 23.47 -42.94 3.35
C GLY A 12 23.11 -42.25 2.05
N ASP A 13 22.45 -42.97 1.16
CA ASP A 13 21.73 -42.43 0.01
C ASP A 13 20.79 -41.33 0.51
N MET A 14 21.28 -40.10 0.53
CA MET A 14 20.47 -38.93 0.82
C MET A 14 19.78 -38.58 -0.49
N ASP A 15 18.56 -39.10 -0.63
CA ASP A 15 17.67 -38.86 -1.76
C ASP A 15 17.46 -37.35 -1.94
N PHE A 16 18.23 -36.76 -2.86
CA PHE A 16 18.31 -35.31 -3.11
C PHE A 16 17.00 -34.76 -3.71
N GLU A 17 16.05 -35.63 -4.05
CA GLU A 17 14.72 -35.26 -4.56
C GLU A 17 13.72 -34.83 -3.48
N ARG A 18 14.04 -34.99 -2.18
CA ARG A 18 13.09 -34.69 -1.09
C ARG A 18 13.19 -33.30 -0.47
N TYR A 19 14.01 -32.40 -1.03
CA TYR A 19 14.17 -31.05 -0.50
C TYR A 19 13.89 -30.01 -1.59
N ILE A 20 12.60 -29.77 -1.83
CA ILE A 20 11.92 -28.53 -2.27
C ILE A 20 10.61 -28.97 -2.95
N ASP A 21 9.64 -29.40 -2.14
CA ASP A 21 8.24 -29.29 -2.51
C ASP A 21 7.78 -27.91 -2.01
N CYS A 22 8.25 -26.86 -2.69
CA CYS A 22 7.64 -25.54 -2.56
C CYS A 22 6.34 -25.62 -3.34
N ASP A 23 5.25 -25.99 -2.66
CA ASP A 23 3.93 -26.05 -3.27
C ASP A 23 3.61 -24.64 -3.83
N TYR A 24 3.79 -24.45 -5.15
CA TYR A 24 3.54 -23.20 -5.89
C TYR A 24 2.03 -22.91 -5.99
N LYS A 25 1.27 -23.29 -4.97
CA LYS A 25 -0.18 -23.18 -4.93
C LYS A 25 -0.57 -21.99 -4.07
N CYS A 26 -1.52 -21.22 -4.59
CA CYS A 26 -2.16 -20.19 -3.81
C CYS A 26 -2.83 -20.79 -2.57
N HIS A 27 -2.61 -20.19 -1.40
CA HIS A 27 -3.21 -20.67 -0.14
C HIS A 27 -4.74 -20.49 -0.09
N GLU A 28 -5.33 -19.66 -0.94
CA GLU A 28 -6.77 -19.39 -0.95
C GLU A 28 -7.54 -20.30 -1.91
N CYS A 29 -7.03 -20.50 -3.13
CA CYS A 29 -7.73 -21.23 -4.19
C CYS A 29 -7.04 -22.53 -4.61
N SER A 30 -5.86 -22.82 -4.07
CA SER A 30 -5.04 -24.00 -4.38
C SER A 30 -4.66 -24.15 -5.86
N GLN A 31 -4.79 -23.10 -6.66
CA GLN A 31 -4.31 -23.07 -8.05
C GLN A 31 -2.80 -22.84 -8.10
N GLU A 32 -2.14 -23.49 -9.05
CA GLU A 32 -0.74 -23.21 -9.39
C GLU A 32 -0.65 -21.81 -9.98
N ASP A 33 -0.13 -20.87 -9.19
CA ASP A 33 0.05 -19.47 -9.55
C ASP A 33 1.30 -18.94 -8.84
N SER A 34 1.65 -17.67 -9.05
CA SER A 34 2.76 -17.04 -8.33
C SER A 34 2.55 -17.16 -6.81
N ILE A 35 3.58 -17.67 -6.12
CA ILE A 35 3.63 -17.78 -4.64
C ILE A 35 3.28 -16.45 -3.97
N ASP A 36 3.71 -15.34 -4.57
CA ASP A 36 3.58 -14.01 -3.98
C ASP A 36 2.30 -13.28 -4.42
N TYR A 37 1.62 -13.73 -5.47
CA TYR A 37 0.44 -13.06 -6.01
C TYR A 37 -0.46 -13.98 -6.84
N CYS A 38 -1.61 -14.36 -6.30
CA CYS A 38 -2.60 -15.10 -7.07
C CYS A 38 -3.56 -14.16 -7.79
N LYS A 39 -3.49 -14.10 -9.12
CA LYS A 39 -4.32 -13.19 -9.93
C LYS A 39 -5.82 -13.46 -9.76
N PRO A 40 -6.32 -14.71 -9.86
CA PRO A 40 -7.73 -15.01 -9.63
C PRO A 40 -8.25 -14.51 -8.28
N CYS A 41 -7.51 -14.78 -7.19
CA CYS A 41 -7.92 -14.37 -5.85
C CYS A 41 -7.91 -12.85 -5.68
N ASN A 42 -6.83 -12.18 -6.11
CA ASN A 42 -6.74 -10.73 -6.01
C ASN A 42 -7.80 -10.02 -6.85
N SER A 43 -8.12 -10.54 -8.04
CA SER A 43 -9.19 -10.01 -8.88
C SER A 43 -10.55 -10.04 -8.16
N VAL A 44 -10.86 -11.14 -7.46
CA VAL A 44 -12.06 -11.25 -6.62
C VAL A 44 -12.02 -10.24 -5.47
N HIS A 45 -10.92 -10.19 -4.71
CA HIS A 45 -10.75 -9.24 -3.59
C HIS A 45 -10.91 -7.77 -4.03
N PHE A 46 -10.41 -7.41 -5.20
CA PHE A 46 -10.62 -6.07 -5.75
C PHE A 46 -12.09 -5.85 -6.12
N SER A 47 -12.71 -6.80 -6.82
CA SER A 47 -14.11 -6.69 -7.24
C SER A 47 -15.08 -6.50 -6.07
N ASP A 48 -14.85 -7.20 -4.96
CA ASP A 48 -15.64 -7.07 -3.72
C ASP A 48 -15.51 -5.66 -3.10
N ASN A 49 -14.40 -4.97 -3.38
CA ASN A 49 -14.12 -3.62 -2.89
C ASN A 49 -14.62 -2.50 -3.79
N PHE A 50 -15.01 -2.76 -5.05
CA PHE A 50 -15.45 -1.70 -5.98
C PHE A 50 -16.74 -1.01 -5.53
N ALA A 51 -17.63 -1.70 -4.81
CA ALA A 51 -18.83 -1.09 -4.24
C ALA A 51 -18.55 -0.17 -3.04
N HIS A 52 -17.33 -0.23 -2.48
CA HIS A 52 -16.95 0.48 -1.28
C HIS A 52 -16.37 1.87 -1.54
N TRP A 53 -15.93 2.16 -2.78
CA TRP A 53 -15.44 3.48 -3.18
C TRP A 53 -15.86 3.81 -4.62
N ILE A 54 -16.17 5.09 -4.87
CA ILE A 54 -16.33 5.67 -6.21
C ILE A 54 -15.67 7.05 -6.19
N SER A 55 -14.94 7.41 -7.25
CA SER A 55 -14.27 8.71 -7.31
C SER A 55 -15.23 9.84 -7.70
N GLY A 56 -16.38 9.48 -8.29
CA GLY A 56 -17.31 10.43 -8.91
C GLY A 56 -16.99 10.72 -10.38
N ASP A 57 -15.93 10.12 -10.94
CA ASP A 57 -15.62 10.10 -12.37
C ASP A 57 -15.61 8.64 -12.86
N SER A 58 -16.62 8.28 -13.65
CA SER A 58 -16.79 6.90 -14.13
C SER A 58 -15.66 6.42 -15.04
N ASN A 59 -15.05 7.32 -15.82
CA ASN A 59 -13.94 6.94 -16.69
C ASN A 59 -12.68 6.63 -15.85
N PHE A 60 -12.49 7.40 -14.78
CA PHE A 60 -11.40 7.16 -13.84
C PHE A 60 -11.61 5.88 -13.03
N ASP A 61 -12.84 5.65 -12.54
CA ASP A 61 -13.21 4.43 -11.83
C ASP A 61 -12.99 3.19 -12.71
N GLU A 62 -13.43 3.22 -13.97
CA GLU A 62 -13.22 2.13 -14.93
C GLU A 62 -11.73 1.86 -15.17
N LEU A 63 -10.90 2.90 -15.29
CA LEU A 63 -9.46 2.76 -15.50
C LEU A 63 -8.78 2.05 -14.32
N ILE A 64 -9.13 2.44 -13.08
CA ILE A 64 -8.57 1.81 -11.88
C ILE A 64 -9.05 0.36 -11.76
N GLN A 65 -10.36 0.12 -11.89
CA GLN A 65 -10.94 -1.22 -11.79
C GLN A 65 -10.32 -2.16 -12.83
N ASN A 66 -10.19 -1.71 -14.08
CA ASN A 66 -9.54 -2.49 -15.14
C ASN A 66 -8.07 -2.76 -14.82
N SER A 67 -7.35 -1.80 -14.24
CA SER A 67 -5.96 -2.02 -13.82
C SER A 67 -5.87 -3.08 -12.72
N GLN A 68 -6.75 -3.04 -11.72
CA GLN A 68 -6.79 -3.97 -10.58
C GLN A 68 -7.20 -5.39 -11.00
N LEU A 69 -8.23 -5.53 -11.85
CA LEU A 69 -8.70 -6.84 -12.32
C LEU A 69 -7.68 -7.57 -13.20
N ASN A 70 -6.87 -6.81 -13.95
CA ASN A 70 -5.94 -7.39 -14.93
C ASN A 70 -4.51 -7.59 -14.42
N ALA A 71 -4.21 -7.13 -13.20
CA ALA A 71 -2.90 -7.22 -12.59
C ALA A 71 -2.39 -8.67 -12.53
N ASP A 72 -1.12 -8.85 -12.88
CA ASP A 72 -0.39 -10.12 -12.86
C ASP A 72 0.65 -10.18 -11.73
N ASN A 73 0.83 -9.09 -10.97
CA ASN A 73 1.58 -9.08 -9.70
C ASN A 73 1.17 -7.90 -8.80
N SER A 74 1.70 -7.91 -7.57
CA SER A 74 1.39 -6.93 -6.52
C SER A 74 1.87 -5.49 -6.81
N TYR A 75 2.66 -5.26 -7.85
CA TYR A 75 3.20 -3.95 -8.21
C TYR A 75 2.62 -3.38 -9.52
N LYS A 76 1.71 -4.11 -10.17
CA LYS A 76 1.20 -3.79 -11.52
C LYS A 76 -0.29 -3.42 -11.54
N PHE A 77 -0.78 -2.77 -10.49
CA PHE A 77 -2.10 -2.15 -10.47
C PHE A 77 -2.09 -0.74 -9.92
N ILE A 78 -3.09 0.05 -10.30
CA ILE A 78 -3.35 1.35 -9.72
C ILE A 78 -4.17 1.15 -8.45
N GLU A 79 -3.65 1.61 -7.31
CA GLU A 79 -4.37 1.60 -6.04
C GLU A 79 -5.23 2.85 -5.90
N TRP A 80 -6.52 2.67 -5.63
CA TRP A 80 -7.35 3.77 -5.14
C TRP A 80 -7.01 4.06 -3.68
N ILE A 81 -6.37 5.19 -3.43
CA ILE A 81 -6.07 5.63 -2.07
C ILE A 81 -6.97 6.80 -1.74
N GLU A 82 -7.93 6.59 -0.83
CA GLU A 82 -8.74 7.67 -0.32
C GLU A 82 -7.85 8.78 0.26
N TYR A 83 -8.17 10.02 -0.11
CA TYR A 83 -7.47 11.21 0.33
C TYR A 83 -7.67 11.37 1.85
N SER A 84 -6.86 10.67 2.64
CA SER A 84 -6.87 10.64 4.09
C SER A 84 -5.57 11.24 4.64
N ASN A 85 -5.50 11.41 5.97
CA ASN A 85 -4.33 11.99 6.62
C ASN A 85 -3.00 11.25 6.31
N ARG A 86 -3.03 9.95 6.00
CA ARG A 86 -1.83 9.18 5.62
C ARG A 86 -1.26 9.59 4.26
N ASN A 87 -2.10 9.98 3.31
CA ASN A 87 -1.64 10.42 1.99
C ASN A 87 -0.96 11.78 2.05
N ILE A 88 -1.41 12.63 2.97
CA ILE A 88 -0.75 13.89 3.27
C ILE A 88 0.67 13.63 3.73
N GLU A 89 0.88 12.68 4.65
CA GLU A 89 2.20 12.35 5.17
C GLU A 89 3.10 11.76 4.09
N PHE A 90 2.55 10.94 3.18
CA PHE A 90 3.31 10.40 2.04
C PHE A 90 3.70 11.48 1.02
N ILE A 91 2.75 12.35 0.61
CA ILE A 91 3.02 13.48 -0.29
C ILE A 91 4.02 14.44 0.37
N ALA A 92 3.89 14.70 1.67
CA ALA A 92 4.87 15.47 2.44
C ALA A 92 6.26 14.85 2.30
N HIS A 93 6.34 13.54 2.55
CA HIS A 93 7.60 12.84 2.55
C HIS A 93 8.26 12.87 1.17
N ALA A 94 7.52 12.63 0.10
CA ALA A 94 8.02 12.69 -1.27
C ALA A 94 8.52 14.10 -1.65
N GLU A 95 7.75 15.14 -1.34
CA GLU A 95 8.16 16.54 -1.60
C GLU A 95 9.41 16.92 -0.80
N LEU A 96 9.47 16.54 0.47
CA LEU A 96 10.64 16.77 1.33
C LEU A 96 11.87 16.03 0.83
N MET A 97 11.72 14.76 0.42
CA MET A 97 12.82 13.96 -0.08
C MET A 97 13.42 14.53 -1.36
N ARG A 98 12.64 15.18 -2.22
CA ARG A 98 13.16 15.88 -3.41
C ARG A 98 14.23 16.92 -3.05
N HIS A 99 14.09 17.60 -1.92
CA HIS A 99 15.07 18.58 -1.44
C HIS A 99 16.32 17.94 -0.83
N CYS A 100 16.20 16.73 -0.28
CA CYS A 100 17.33 15.94 0.24
C CYS A 100 18.26 15.42 -0.86
N TRP A 101 17.73 15.23 -2.08
CA TRP A 101 18.46 14.71 -3.24
C TRP A 101 18.94 15.81 -4.21
N ASP A 102 19.26 17.01 -3.70
CA ASP A 102 19.84 18.07 -4.54
C ASP A 102 21.25 17.65 -5.04
N PRO A 103 21.57 17.82 -6.34
CA PRO A 103 22.90 17.48 -6.88
C PRO A 103 24.03 18.31 -6.24
N VAL A 104 23.73 19.49 -5.71
CA VAL A 104 24.66 20.34 -4.97
C VAL A 104 24.52 20.07 -3.47
N PRO A 105 25.54 19.50 -2.79
CA PRO A 105 25.41 19.10 -1.38
C PRO A 105 25.02 20.24 -0.43
N ASN A 106 25.49 21.46 -0.71
CA ASN A 106 25.21 22.63 0.12
C ASN A 106 23.75 23.13 0.02
N ASN A 107 22.99 22.68 -0.97
CA ASN A 107 21.57 22.99 -1.12
C ASN A 107 20.68 22.01 -0.35
N ARG A 108 21.23 20.89 0.12
CA ARG A 108 20.47 19.88 0.87
C ARG A 108 20.20 20.42 2.27
N PRO A 109 18.98 20.23 2.79
CA PRO A 109 18.66 20.68 4.13
C PRO A 109 19.46 19.89 5.17
N THR A 110 19.81 20.57 6.26
CA THR A 110 20.23 19.92 7.51
C THR A 110 19.05 19.16 8.13
N ALA A 111 19.35 18.25 9.07
CA ALA A 111 18.30 17.52 9.80
C ALA A 111 17.31 18.46 10.52
N VAL A 112 17.79 19.59 11.04
CA VAL A 112 16.95 20.61 11.70
C VAL A 112 16.04 21.31 10.69
N GLU A 113 16.57 21.72 9.55
CA GLU A 113 15.77 22.35 8.48
C GLU A 113 14.73 21.38 7.91
N PHE A 114 15.09 20.10 7.78
CA PHE A 114 14.19 19.04 7.35
C PHE A 114 13.00 18.87 8.30
N GLU A 115 13.24 18.74 9.61
CA GLU A 115 12.16 18.59 10.58
C GLU A 115 11.26 19.85 10.62
N ASN A 116 11.84 21.04 10.55
CA ASN A 116 11.07 22.29 10.46
C ASN A 116 10.17 22.33 9.21
N HIS A 117 10.68 21.89 8.06
CA HIS A 117 9.91 21.80 6.82
C HIS A 117 8.78 20.77 6.93
N LYS A 118 9.06 19.61 7.51
CA LYS A 118 8.07 18.54 7.74
C LYS A 118 6.95 19.00 8.65
N GLU A 119 7.26 19.66 9.76
CA GLU A 119 6.26 20.21 10.68
C GLU A 119 5.42 21.30 10.02
N LYS A 120 6.06 22.24 9.29
CA LYS A 120 5.37 23.31 8.57
C LYS A 120 4.40 22.76 7.54
N PHE A 121 4.84 21.81 6.70
CA PHE A 121 3.99 21.16 5.71
C PHE A 121 2.82 20.44 6.36
N THR A 122 3.08 19.61 7.38
CA THR A 122 2.04 18.89 8.13
C THR A 122 0.98 19.84 8.68
N ARG A 123 1.41 20.97 9.24
CA ARG A 123 0.52 22.02 9.74
C ARG A 123 -0.30 22.65 8.63
N GLU A 124 0.31 23.01 7.50
CA GLU A 124 -0.38 23.61 6.35
C GLU A 124 -1.46 22.67 5.79
N GLN A 125 -1.14 21.39 5.64
CA GLN A 125 -2.11 20.41 5.15
C GLN A 125 -3.22 20.17 6.15
N LYS A 126 -2.91 20.06 7.45
CA LYS A 126 -3.93 19.98 8.50
C LYS A 126 -4.87 21.19 8.48
N ASN A 127 -4.34 22.39 8.22
CA ASN A 127 -5.15 23.60 8.11
C ASN A 127 -6.01 23.60 6.84
N LYS A 128 -5.47 23.19 5.68
CA LYS A 128 -6.25 23.00 4.44
C LYS A 128 -7.42 22.05 4.67
N TRP A 129 -7.17 20.92 5.33
CA TRP A 129 -8.21 19.95 5.66
C TRP A 129 -9.27 20.49 6.60
N LYS A 130 -8.87 21.22 7.64
CA LYS A 130 -9.83 21.92 8.50
C LYS A 130 -10.71 22.89 7.70
N ALA A 131 -10.14 23.62 6.74
CA ALA A 131 -10.89 24.53 5.89
C ALA A 131 -11.90 23.78 4.99
N ILE A 132 -11.48 22.67 4.37
CA ILE A 132 -12.35 21.79 3.58
C ILE A 132 -13.51 21.27 4.44
N LEU A 133 -13.23 20.78 5.66
CA LEU A 133 -14.26 20.30 6.57
C LEU A 133 -15.27 21.39 6.94
N VAL A 134 -14.81 22.63 7.12
CA VAL A 134 -15.68 23.80 7.37
C VAL A 134 -16.56 24.10 6.15
N GLU A 135 -15.99 24.08 4.93
CA GLU A 135 -16.76 24.28 3.68
C GLU A 135 -17.83 23.19 3.49
N LEU A 136 -17.49 21.93 3.78
CA LEU A 136 -18.42 20.81 3.70
C LEU A 136 -19.54 20.90 4.75
N ALA A 137 -19.26 21.51 5.91
CA ALA A 137 -20.26 21.74 6.94
C ALA A 137 -21.24 22.86 6.59
N THR A 138 -20.82 23.87 5.83
CA THR A 138 -21.63 25.04 5.47
C THR A 138 -22.40 24.89 4.16
N ASN A 139 -22.08 23.89 3.32
CA ASN A 139 -22.79 23.60 2.08
C ASN A 139 -23.41 22.18 2.06
N PRO A 140 -24.68 22.02 2.46
CA PRO A 140 -25.35 20.72 2.58
C PRO A 140 -25.44 19.91 1.28
N SER A 141 -25.38 20.56 0.12
CA SER A 141 -25.44 19.90 -1.20
C SER A 141 -24.15 19.13 -1.53
N LYS A 142 -22.98 19.72 -1.24
CA LYS A 142 -21.66 19.07 -1.38
C LYS A 142 -21.41 17.98 -0.33
N LYS A 143 -22.10 18.05 0.81
CA LYS A 143 -22.02 17.08 1.91
C LYS A 143 -22.48 15.68 1.49
N SER A 144 -23.47 15.57 0.59
CA SER A 144 -24.01 14.27 0.16
C SER A 144 -23.03 13.45 -0.69
N GLN A 145 -22.19 14.12 -1.49
CA GLN A 145 -21.23 13.47 -2.39
C GLN A 145 -19.98 12.96 -1.65
N ASN A 146 -19.50 13.68 -0.62
CA ASN A 146 -18.25 13.35 0.07
C ASN A 146 -18.43 12.62 1.43
N MET A 147 -19.61 12.68 2.07
CA MET A 147 -19.85 12.07 3.39
C MET A 147 -20.19 10.57 3.32
N LEU A 148 -20.62 10.06 2.16
CA LEU A 148 -20.92 8.64 1.96
C LEU A 148 -19.65 7.77 1.95
N THR A 149 -18.54 8.30 1.47
CA THR A 149 -17.23 7.60 1.39
C THR A 149 -16.56 7.51 2.77
N SER A 150 -16.49 8.63 3.50
CA SER A 150 -15.80 8.68 4.81
C SER A 150 -16.52 7.94 5.94
N LYS A 151 -17.86 7.87 5.93
CA LYS A 151 -18.62 7.17 6.99
C LYS A 151 -18.54 5.63 6.89
N ARG A 152 -18.35 5.06 5.71
CA ARG A 152 -18.29 3.59 5.53
C ARG A 152 -17.01 2.97 6.09
N LEU A 153 -15.88 3.68 6.00
CA LEU A 153 -14.59 3.20 6.54
C LEU A 153 -14.52 3.15 8.08
N LEU A 154 -15.31 3.98 8.79
CA LEU A 154 -15.38 3.93 10.25
C LEU A 154 -16.24 2.76 10.75
N SER A 155 -17.22 2.31 9.98
CA SER A 155 -18.06 1.14 10.33
C SER A 155 -17.40 -0.22 10.06
N LEU A 156 -16.32 -0.28 9.26
CA LEU A 156 -15.58 -1.53 8.99
C LEU A 156 -14.47 -1.84 10.01
N LYS A 157 -14.17 -0.92 10.95
CA LYS A 157 -13.14 -1.14 12.00
C LYS A 157 -13.70 -1.46 13.38
N ILE A 158 -15.01 -1.63 13.53
CA ILE A 158 -15.62 -2.07 14.78
C ILE A 158 -16.65 -3.15 14.44
N GLY A 159 -16.19 -4.40 14.34
CA GLY A 159 -17.03 -5.56 14.08
C GLY A 159 -16.23 -6.85 14.05
N THR A 160 -16.01 -7.39 15.26
CA THR A 160 -15.44 -8.71 15.64
C THR A 160 -14.01 -9.04 15.22
#